data_AF-A0A182HVD2-F1
#
_entry.id   AF-A0A182HVD2-F1
#
_cell.length_a   1.000
_cell.length_b   1.000
_cell.length_c   1.000
_cell.angle_alpha   90.00
_cell.angle_beta   90.00
_cell.angle_gamma   90.00
#
_symmetry.space_group_name_H-M   'P 1'
#
loop_
_entity.id
_entity.type
_entity.pdbx_description
1 polymer ?
#
loop_
_entity_poly.entity_id
_entity_poly.type
_entity_poly.pdbx_seq_one_letter_code
_entity_poly.pdbx_strand_id
1 'polypeptide(L)'
;QRRQAFGDNVDRSGNDAAADTDCLHSSSQKGFCVKFTMTAIDKIQALDLIEKELIMCLQSAGAALMELSKEKTSQKATETNVNQFLKSLNNVETKLSEQINYLTQVSTGQPHEGSGYASAKVLQMAWHRIQHVKSRIKDLEECKMRYIQANRMQSNRVGQNASSSTAGVML
;
A
#
# COMPACT_ATOMS: atom_id res chain seq x y z
N GLN A 1 37.60 -8.30 -10.01
CA GLN A 1 38.16 -8.71 -8.69
C GLN A 1 37.05 -8.53 -7.66
N ARG A 2 36.52 -9.64 -7.08
CA ARG A 2 35.46 -9.81 -6.02
C ARG A 2 34.12 -9.07 -6.22
N ARG A 3 32.91 -9.65 -6.29
CA ARG A 3 32.25 -10.87 -5.76
C ARG A 3 32.44 -11.16 -4.26
N GLN A 4 31.43 -10.81 -3.47
CA GLN A 4 30.87 -11.51 -2.29
C GLN A 4 29.38 -11.03 -2.26
N ALA A 5 28.30 -11.81 -2.42
CA ALA A 5 27.91 -13.15 -1.98
C ALA A 5 27.93 -13.29 -0.46
N PHE A 6 26.81 -12.93 0.18
CA PHE A 6 26.39 -13.50 1.46
C PHE A 6 24.89 -13.76 1.37
N GLY A 7 24.54 -15.03 1.27
CA GLY A 7 23.19 -15.49 1.55
C GLY A 7 23.09 -15.68 3.04
N ASP A 8 21.94 -15.33 3.60
CA ASP A 8 21.44 -16.00 4.80
C ASP A 8 19.97 -16.33 4.60
N ASN A 9 19.73 -17.61 4.79
CA ASN A 9 18.52 -18.37 4.69
C ASN A 9 17.80 -18.22 6.03
N VAL A 10 16.59 -17.65 6.06
CA VAL A 10 15.71 -17.72 7.25
C VAL A 10 14.28 -17.95 6.79
N ASP A 11 13.94 -19.23 6.85
CA ASP A 11 12.65 -19.88 7.08
C ASP A 11 11.34 -19.13 6.77
N ARG A 12 10.66 -19.70 5.76
CA ARG A 12 9.20 -19.80 5.73
C ARG A 12 8.72 -20.52 6.98
N SER A 13 7.91 -19.85 7.79
CA SER A 13 6.83 -20.49 8.52
C SER A 13 5.62 -19.58 8.44
N GLY A 14 4.63 -20.04 7.67
CA GLY A 14 3.32 -19.43 7.63
C GLY A 14 2.65 -19.59 9.00
N ASN A 15 1.91 -18.57 9.38
CA ASN A 15 0.66 -18.77 10.09
C ASN A 15 -0.25 -17.59 9.78
N ASP A 16 -1.38 -17.94 9.17
CA ASP A 16 -2.54 -17.10 8.98
C ASP A 16 -3.04 -16.60 10.34
N ALA A 17 -3.21 -15.29 10.46
CA ALA A 17 -4.12 -14.71 11.42
C ALA A 17 -4.78 -13.52 10.74
N ALA A 18 -5.94 -13.84 10.16
CA ALA A 18 -6.91 -12.89 9.67
C ALA A 18 -7.37 -11.93 10.78
N ALA A 19 -7.85 -10.77 10.32
CA ALA A 19 -8.72 -9.83 11.03
C ALA A 19 -8.15 -9.16 12.29
N ASP A 20 -7.77 -7.89 12.15
CA ASP A 20 -8.66 -6.82 12.65
C ASP A 20 -8.29 -5.49 11.99
N THR A 21 -9.02 -5.22 10.92
CA THR A 21 -9.38 -3.88 10.51
C THR A 21 -10.27 -3.28 11.59
N ASP A 22 -9.72 -2.40 12.42
CA ASP A 22 -10.53 -1.36 13.06
C ASP A 22 -9.78 -0.03 13.06
N CYS A 23 -10.34 0.85 12.24
CA CYS A 23 -10.06 2.26 12.19
C CYS A 23 -10.86 2.94 13.31
N LEU A 24 -10.31 3.98 13.97
CA LEU A 24 -10.90 5.32 14.05
C LEU A 24 -10.23 6.17 15.16
N HIS A 25 -9.75 7.34 14.71
CA HIS A 25 -9.77 8.67 15.34
C HIS A 25 -9.10 8.91 16.70
N SER A 26 -8.08 9.78 16.69
CA SER A 26 -8.20 11.11 17.32
C SER A 26 -7.08 12.08 16.91
N SER A 27 -7.53 13.21 16.34
CA SER A 27 -7.02 14.57 16.55
C SER A 27 -5.67 15.03 15.99
N SER A 28 -5.80 15.77 14.86
CA SER A 28 -5.25 17.12 14.67
C SER A 28 -3.73 17.28 14.60
N GLN A 29 -3.20 17.39 13.36
CA GLN A 29 -2.65 18.67 12.86
C GLN A 29 -2.23 18.59 11.38
N LYS A 30 -2.91 19.43 10.59
CA LYS A 30 -2.38 20.29 9.52
C LYS A 30 -1.86 19.65 8.22
N GLY A 31 -2.72 19.74 7.20
CA GLY A 31 -2.28 20.14 5.86
C GLY A 31 -1.79 19.05 4.92
N PHE A 32 -2.14 17.78 5.16
CA PHE A 32 -1.88 16.75 4.16
C PHE A 32 -2.89 16.90 3.02
N CYS A 33 -2.48 17.65 1.99
CA CYS A 33 -3.16 17.66 0.71
C CYS A 33 -3.08 16.24 0.14
N VAL A 34 -4.00 15.37 0.55
CA VAL A 34 -4.38 14.18 -0.21
C VAL A 34 -5.06 14.73 -1.46
N LYS A 35 -4.27 15.29 -2.39
CA LYS A 35 -4.70 15.29 -3.77
C LYS A 35 -4.89 13.81 -4.07
N PHE A 36 -6.10 13.46 -4.46
CA PHE A 36 -6.47 12.16 -4.98
C PHE A 36 -5.59 11.90 -6.21
N THR A 37 -4.35 11.46 -5.97
CA THR A 37 -3.38 11.16 -7.01
C THR A 37 -3.87 9.86 -7.62
N MET A 38 -4.48 9.99 -8.80
CA MET A 38 -4.79 8.90 -9.72
C MET A 38 -3.68 7.85 -9.63
N THR A 39 -4.05 6.62 -9.30
CA THR A 39 -3.11 5.54 -9.10
C THR A 39 -2.45 5.16 -10.43
N ALA A 40 -1.32 4.46 -10.40
CA ALA A 40 -0.68 3.95 -11.61
C ALA A 40 -1.65 3.10 -12.47
N ILE A 41 -2.60 2.41 -11.83
CA ILE A 41 -3.64 1.62 -12.49
C ILE A 41 -4.61 2.53 -13.25
N ASP A 42 -5.10 3.61 -12.62
CA ASP A 42 -5.99 4.57 -13.27
C ASP A 42 -5.32 5.24 -14.48
N LYS A 43 -3.99 5.43 -14.41
CA LYS A 43 -3.20 5.99 -15.52
C LYS A 43 -3.07 5.04 -16.70
N ILE A 44 -2.83 3.76 -16.44
CA ILE A 44 -2.81 2.72 -17.49
C ILE A 44 -4.18 2.65 -18.15
N GLN A 45 -5.26 2.64 -17.37
CA GLN A 45 -6.62 2.64 -17.91
C GLN A 45 -6.92 3.89 -18.74
N ALA A 46 -6.44 5.06 -18.32
CA ALA A 46 -6.59 6.29 -19.10
C ALA A 46 -5.89 6.19 -20.47
N LEU A 47 -4.71 5.55 -20.55
CA LEU A 47 -4.02 5.32 -21.81
C LEU A 47 -4.77 4.32 -22.71
N ASP A 48 -5.35 3.25 -22.14
CA ASP A 48 -6.18 2.31 -22.90
C ASP A 48 -7.42 2.99 -23.51
N LEU A 49 -8.01 3.95 -22.78
CA LEU A 49 -9.13 4.75 -23.28
C LEU A 49 -8.70 5.69 -24.41
N ILE A 50 -7.53 6.31 -24.31
CA ILE A 50 -6.96 7.13 -25.38
C ILE A 50 -6.69 6.29 -26.63
N GLU A 51 -6.16 5.07 -26.47
CA GLU A 51 -5.92 4.15 -27.59
C GLU A 51 -7.23 3.83 -28.32
N LYS A 52 -8.31 3.53 -27.58
CA LYS A 52 -9.64 3.29 -28.16
C LYS A 52 -10.16 4.51 -28.93
N GLU A 53 -9.97 5.72 -28.40
CA GLU A 53 -10.36 6.95 -29.09
C GLU A 53 -9.52 7.22 -30.34
N LEU A 54 -8.23 6.87 -30.33
CA LEU A 54 -7.36 6.95 -31.51
C LEU A 54 -7.84 6.00 -32.62
N ILE A 55 -8.25 4.78 -32.27
CA ILE A 55 -8.86 3.84 -33.23
C ILE A 55 -10.13 4.44 -33.85
N MET A 56 -11.02 5.04 -33.04
CA MET A 56 -12.23 5.69 -33.55
C MET A 56 -11.93 6.91 -34.46
N CYS A 57 -10.87 7.66 -34.12
CA CYS A 57 -10.37 8.76 -34.94
C CYS A 57 -9.98 8.26 -36.33
N LEU A 58 -9.16 7.21 -36.40
CA LEU A 58 -8.74 6.59 -37.67
C LEU A 58 -9.92 6.00 -38.45
N GLN A 59 -10.88 5.38 -37.78
CA GLN A 59 -12.10 4.86 -38.42
C GLN A 59 -12.91 5.99 -39.09
N SER A 60 -13.06 7.14 -38.42
CA SER A 60 -13.77 8.31 -38.95
C SER A 60 -13.06 8.88 -40.18
N ALA A 61 -11.72 8.96 -40.16
CA ALA A 61 -10.93 9.34 -41.32
C ALA A 61 -11.07 8.35 -42.48
N GLY A 62 -10.99 7.04 -42.19
CA GLY A 62 -11.18 5.98 -43.18
C GLY A 62 -12.57 6.04 -43.83
N ALA A 63 -13.62 6.27 -43.04
CA ALA A 63 -14.97 6.44 -43.54
C ALA A 63 -15.12 7.68 -44.44
N ALA A 64 -14.46 8.79 -44.12
CA ALA A 64 -14.44 9.97 -44.98
C ALA A 64 -13.76 9.68 -46.34
N LEU A 65 -12.60 9.02 -46.32
CA LEU A 65 -11.87 8.65 -47.53
C LEU A 65 -12.64 7.64 -48.38
N MET A 66 -13.28 6.66 -47.74
CA MET A 66 -14.10 5.67 -48.43
C MET A 66 -15.32 6.32 -49.10
N GLU A 67 -15.94 7.31 -48.46
CA GLU A 67 -17.02 8.10 -49.08
C GLU A 67 -16.54 8.88 -50.31
N LEU A 68 -15.36 9.50 -50.22
CA LEU A 68 -14.74 10.24 -51.33
C LEU A 68 -14.37 9.32 -52.50
N SER A 69 -14.14 8.03 -52.26
CA SER A 69 -13.80 7.06 -53.30
C SER A 69 -15.00 6.59 -54.14
N LYS A 70 -16.24 6.91 -53.74
CA LYS A 70 -17.45 6.52 -54.46
C LYS A 70 -17.63 7.34 -55.75
N GLU A 71 -18.18 6.71 -56.78
CA GLU A 71 -18.54 7.38 -58.05
C GLU A 71 -19.48 8.56 -57.85
N LYS A 72 -20.36 8.48 -56.85
CA LYS A 72 -21.23 9.58 -56.41
C LYS A 72 -21.03 9.86 -54.93
N THR A 73 -20.16 10.82 -54.62
CA THR A 73 -19.83 11.24 -53.27
C THR A 73 -20.98 12.00 -52.60
N SER A 74 -21.29 11.68 -51.34
CA SER A 74 -22.16 12.49 -50.50
C SER A 74 -21.34 13.50 -49.69
N GLN A 75 -21.39 14.77 -50.10
CA GLN A 75 -20.67 15.86 -49.42
C GLN A 75 -21.02 15.95 -47.93
N LYS A 76 -22.31 15.82 -47.58
CA LYS A 76 -22.78 15.86 -46.20
C LYS A 76 -22.20 14.70 -45.35
N ALA A 77 -22.06 13.51 -45.93
CA ALA A 77 -21.49 12.36 -45.23
C ALA A 77 -19.98 12.54 -45.02
N THR A 78 -19.26 13.01 -46.04
CA THR A 78 -17.83 13.36 -45.92
C THR A 78 -17.61 14.40 -44.84
N GLU A 79 -18.36 15.51 -44.86
CA GLU A 79 -18.25 16.57 -43.85
C GLU A 79 -18.54 16.06 -42.43
N THR A 80 -19.51 15.16 -42.28
CA THR A 80 -19.82 14.55 -40.98
C THR A 80 -18.63 13.73 -40.45
N ASN A 81 -18.08 12.85 -41.28
CA ASN A 81 -16.94 12.00 -40.91
C ASN A 81 -15.66 12.81 -40.63
N VAL A 82 -15.41 13.86 -41.42
CA VAL A 82 -14.28 14.78 -41.20
C VAL A 82 -14.45 15.56 -39.89
N ASN A 83 -15.65 16.07 -39.60
CA ASN A 83 -15.91 16.76 -38.34
C ASN A 83 -15.77 15.82 -37.12
N GLN A 84 -16.18 14.56 -37.25
CA GLN A 84 -15.98 13.55 -36.21
C GLN A 84 -14.50 13.23 -35.99
N PHE A 85 -13.73 13.09 -37.08
CA PHE A 85 -12.27 12.94 -37.02
C PHE A 85 -11.61 14.11 -36.29
N LEU A 86 -11.91 15.35 -36.68
CA LEU A 86 -11.31 16.55 -36.06
C LEU A 86 -11.63 16.65 -34.56
N LYS A 87 -12.88 16.37 -34.17
CA LYS A 87 -13.29 16.37 -32.75
C LYS A 87 -12.55 15.29 -31.96
N SER A 88 -12.50 14.07 -32.49
CA SER A 88 -11.80 12.95 -31.84
C SER A 88 -10.30 13.20 -31.73
N LEU A 89 -9.69 13.75 -32.78
CA LEU A 89 -8.27 14.07 -32.81
C LEU A 89 -7.90 15.11 -31.75
N ASN A 90 -8.66 16.19 -31.65
CA ASN A 90 -8.45 17.24 -30.65
C ASN A 90 -8.57 16.68 -29.21
N ASN A 91 -9.54 15.79 -28.98
CA ASN A 91 -9.71 15.13 -27.68
C ASN A 91 -8.51 14.22 -27.33
N VAL A 92 -8.04 13.42 -28.29
CA VAL A 92 -6.85 12.57 -28.13
C VAL A 92 -5.62 13.41 -27.86
N GLU A 93 -5.40 14.49 -28.61
CA GLU A 93 -4.27 15.41 -28.44
C GLU A 93 -4.26 16.06 -27.05
N THR A 94 -5.41 16.56 -26.60
CA THR A 94 -5.57 17.15 -25.27
C THR A 94 -5.23 16.15 -24.18
N LYS A 95 -5.83 14.95 -24.22
CA LYS A 95 -5.61 13.90 -23.21
C LYS A 95 -4.18 13.37 -23.21
N LEU A 96 -3.56 13.18 -24.38
CA LEU A 96 -2.15 12.79 -24.47
C LEU A 96 -1.24 13.87 -23.90
N SER A 97 -1.51 15.14 -24.18
CA SER A 97 -0.76 16.25 -23.59
C SER A 97 -0.85 16.27 -22.08
N GLU A 98 -2.02 16.01 -21.50
CA GLU A 98 -2.19 15.85 -20.05
C GLU A 98 -1.36 14.69 -19.48
N GLN A 99 -1.34 13.53 -20.16
CA GLN A 99 -0.52 12.38 -19.72
C GLN A 99 0.98 12.66 -19.85
N ILE A 100 1.42 13.32 -20.93
CA ILE A 100 2.81 13.73 -21.13
C ILE A 100 3.23 14.74 -20.05
N ASN A 101 2.40 15.74 -19.76
CA ASN A 101 2.68 16.72 -18.72
C ASN A 101 2.75 16.07 -17.34
N TYR A 102 1.85 15.12 -17.06
CA TYR A 102 1.90 14.34 -15.83
C TYR A 102 3.18 13.50 -15.74
N LEU A 103 3.50 12.71 -16.77
CA LEU A 103 4.73 11.91 -16.85
C LEU A 103 5.95 12.80 -16.67
N THR A 104 6.00 13.95 -17.33
CA THR A 104 7.06 14.96 -17.13
C THR A 104 7.14 15.38 -15.66
N GLN A 105 6.02 15.75 -15.03
CA GLN A 105 5.97 16.17 -13.63
C GLN A 105 6.42 15.08 -12.65
N VAL A 106 6.06 13.82 -12.90
CA VAL A 106 6.49 12.71 -12.04
C VAL A 106 7.92 12.26 -12.36
N SER A 107 8.37 12.34 -13.61
CA SER A 107 9.73 11.96 -14.00
C SER A 107 10.78 13.03 -13.69
N THR A 108 10.41 14.30 -13.54
CA THR A 108 11.34 15.41 -13.26
C THR A 108 11.30 15.94 -11.81
N GLY A 109 10.69 15.20 -10.88
CA GLY A 109 11.00 15.36 -9.45
C GLY A 109 10.07 16.21 -8.59
N GLN A 110 8.80 15.83 -8.47
CA GLN A 110 8.18 15.92 -7.13
C GLN A 110 8.79 14.80 -6.26
N PRO A 111 9.13 15.02 -4.97
CA PRO A 111 9.77 14.02 -4.11
C PRO A 111 8.79 12.92 -3.66
N HIS A 112 8.14 12.22 -4.59
CA HIS A 112 7.31 11.04 -4.28
C HIS A 112 8.14 9.76 -4.15
N GLU A 113 9.41 9.80 -4.54
CA GLU A 113 10.37 8.72 -4.28
C GLU A 113 11.08 8.86 -2.91
N GLY A 114 10.87 9.96 -2.16
CA GLY A 114 11.66 10.25 -0.95
C GLY A 114 10.90 10.50 0.36
N SER A 115 9.67 11.03 0.35
CA SER A 115 9.04 11.51 1.60
C SER A 115 7.73 10.80 1.99
N GLY A 116 6.97 10.26 1.03
CA GLY A 116 5.70 9.56 1.30
C GLY A 116 5.90 8.08 1.59
N TYR A 117 6.35 7.31 0.59
CA TYR A 117 6.55 5.86 0.72
C TYR A 117 7.61 5.53 1.78
N ALA A 118 8.74 6.26 1.79
CA ALA A 118 9.79 6.07 2.78
C ALA A 118 9.27 6.32 4.20
N SER A 119 8.56 7.44 4.45
CA SER A 119 7.96 7.73 5.76
C SER A 119 6.88 6.71 6.15
N ALA A 120 6.04 6.28 5.21
CA ALA A 120 5.02 5.26 5.44
C ALA A 120 5.65 3.90 5.79
N LYS A 121 6.73 3.51 5.11
CA LYS A 121 7.46 2.28 5.39
C LYS A 121 8.19 2.34 6.73
N VAL A 122 8.83 3.48 7.03
CA VAL A 122 9.46 3.74 8.33
C VAL A 122 8.41 3.67 9.44
N LEU A 123 7.23 4.26 9.25
CA LEU A 123 6.12 4.18 10.20
C LEU A 123 5.62 2.73 10.37
N GLN A 124 5.42 2.00 9.27
CA GLN A 124 5.01 0.59 9.31
C GLN A 124 6.04 -0.25 10.08
N MET A 125 7.34 -0.05 9.81
CA MET A 125 8.41 -0.74 10.51
C MET A 125 8.48 -0.35 12.00
N ALA A 126 8.32 0.94 12.32
CA ALA A 126 8.28 1.41 13.70
C ALA A 126 7.11 0.79 14.45
N TRP A 127 5.95 0.67 13.82
CA TRP A 127 4.77 0.02 14.39
C TRP A 127 5.05 -1.47 14.68
N HIS A 128 5.60 -2.23 13.73
CA HIS A 128 5.98 -3.63 13.96
C HIS A 128 7.00 -3.78 15.11
N ARG A 129 7.99 -2.88 15.18
CA ARG A 129 8.97 -2.87 16.28
C ARG A 129 8.30 -2.61 17.63
N ILE A 130 7.38 -1.65 17.71
CA ILE A 130 6.63 -1.35 18.93
C ILE A 130 5.79 -2.54 19.36
N GLN A 131 5.06 -3.18 18.44
CA GLN A 131 4.25 -4.36 18.77
C GLN A 131 5.11 -5.52 19.27
N HIS A 132 6.27 -5.75 18.65
CA HIS A 132 7.22 -6.75 19.12
C HIS A 132 7.69 -6.44 20.55
N VAL A 133 8.11 -5.21 20.84
CA VAL A 133 8.54 -4.81 22.19
C VAL A 133 7.41 -4.94 23.21
N LYS A 134 6.19 -4.53 22.87
CA LYS A 134 5.00 -4.71 23.73
C LYS A 134 4.75 -6.17 24.08
N SER A 135 4.84 -7.07 23.10
CA SER A 135 4.73 -8.51 23.31
C SER A 135 5.80 -9.02 24.28
N ARG A 136 7.06 -8.63 24.07
CA ARG A 136 8.18 -9.03 24.96
C ARG A 136 8.06 -8.49 26.38
N ILE A 137 7.53 -7.27 26.57
CA ILE A 137 7.29 -6.71 27.91
C ILE A 137 6.21 -7.52 28.63
N LYS A 138 5.11 -7.85 27.94
CA LYS A 138 4.03 -8.67 28.50
C LYS A 138 4.56 -10.03 28.98
N ASP A 139 5.35 -10.72 28.17
CA ASP A 139 5.97 -11.99 28.55
C ASP A 139 6.82 -11.88 29.84
N LEU A 140 7.58 -10.78 29.97
CA LEU A 140 8.42 -10.52 31.14
C LEU A 140 7.60 -10.19 32.39
N GLU A 141 6.51 -9.43 32.25
CA GLU A 141 5.58 -9.16 33.35
C GLU A 141 4.96 -10.46 33.86
N GLU A 142 4.52 -11.34 32.97
CA GLU A 142 4.01 -12.66 33.34
C GLU A 142 5.07 -13.49 34.07
N CYS A 143 6.32 -13.51 33.59
CA CYS A 143 7.42 -14.21 34.26
C CYS A 143 7.70 -13.65 35.66
N LYS A 144 7.71 -12.32 35.82
CA LYS A 144 7.90 -11.66 37.11
C LYS A 144 6.78 -12.04 38.08
N MET A 145 5.53 -12.05 37.62
CA MET A 145 4.39 -12.44 38.47
C MET A 145 4.50 -13.91 38.90
N ARG A 146 4.89 -14.82 38.00
CA ARG A 146 5.16 -16.22 38.35
C ARG A 146 6.26 -16.35 39.40
N TYR A 147 7.36 -15.59 39.26
CA TYR A 147 8.44 -15.57 40.24
C TYR A 147 7.97 -15.07 41.62
N ILE A 148 7.23 -13.96 41.67
CA ILE A 148 6.70 -13.40 42.92
C ILE A 148 5.73 -14.39 43.58
N GLN A 149 4.85 -15.03 42.81
CA GLN A 149 3.93 -16.05 43.32
C GLN A 149 4.67 -17.26 43.89
N ALA A 150 5.65 -17.79 43.16
CA ALA A 150 6.48 -18.91 43.61
C ALA A 150 7.24 -18.57 44.91
N ASN A 151 7.82 -17.36 44.98
CA ASN A 151 8.57 -16.91 46.16
C ASN A 151 7.66 -16.70 47.38
N ARG A 152 6.43 -16.19 47.18
CA ARG A 152 5.40 -16.10 48.25
C ARG A 152 4.99 -17.47 48.78
N MET A 153 4.78 -18.45 47.91
CA MET A 153 4.46 -19.82 48.33
C MET A 153 5.60 -20.46 49.13
N GLN A 154 6.85 -20.14 48.82
CA GLN A 154 8.03 -20.64 49.53
C GLN A 154 8.16 -20.00 50.92
N SER A 155 7.89 -18.69 51.06
CA SER A 155 7.86 -18.00 52.36
C SER A 155 6.79 -18.55 53.31
N ASN A 156 5.62 -18.95 52.80
CA ASN A 156 4.57 -19.55 53.63
C ASN A 156 4.88 -20.99 54.08
N ARG A 157 5.71 -21.73 53.33
CA ARG A 157 6.16 -23.09 53.72
C ARG A 157 7.13 -23.08 54.90
N VAL A 158 7.95 -22.03 55.03
CA VAL A 158 8.88 -21.90 56.17
C VAL A 158 8.14 -21.62 57.49
N GLY A 159 6.94 -21.02 57.44
CA GLY A 159 6.12 -20.75 58.63
C GLY A 159 5.29 -21.92 59.17
N GLN A 160 4.99 -22.95 58.37
CA GLN A 160 4.23 -24.13 58.82
C GLN A 160 5.11 -25.28 59.33
N ASN A 161 6.38 -25.32 58.95
CA ASN A 161 7.33 -26.35 59.43
C ASN A 161 7.91 -26.06 60.82
N ALA A 162 7.68 -24.86 61.39
CA ALA A 162 8.12 -24.52 62.75
C ALA A 162 7.14 -25.00 63.84
N SER A 163 5.90 -25.36 63.48
CA SER A 163 4.85 -25.76 64.43
C SER A 163 4.66 -27.28 64.57
N SER A 164 5.43 -28.11 63.86
CA SER A 164 5.30 -29.58 63.88
C SER A 164 6.50 -30.33 64.49
N SER A 165 7.51 -29.64 65.01
CA SER A 165 8.73 -30.28 65.58
C SER A 165 8.83 -30.36 67.11
N THR A 166 7.78 -30.04 67.88
CA THR A 166 7.83 -30.05 69.36
C THR A 166 6.96 -31.11 70.06
N ALA A 167 6.51 -32.17 69.38
CA ALA A 167 5.67 -33.21 69.98
C ALA A 167 6.35 -34.59 70.18
N GLY A 168 7.67 -34.67 70.21
CA GLY A 168 8.36 -35.94 70.49
C GLY A 168 9.68 -35.71 71.21
N VAL A 169 9.89 -36.48 72.29
CA VAL A 169 11.07 -36.53 73.19
C VAL A 169 10.96 -35.67 74.45
N MET A 170 10.23 -36.17 75.45
CA MET A 170 10.69 -36.21 76.85
C MET A 170 10.11 -37.44 77.55
N LEU A 171 11.03 -38.38 77.86
CA LEU A 171 11.03 -39.44 78.89
C LEU A 171 9.78 -40.31 79.08
#